data_AF-A0A0D2N7V1-F1
#
_entry.id   AF-A0A0D2N7V1-F1
#
_cell.length_a   1.000
_cell.length_b   1.000
_cell.length_c   1.000
_cell.angle_alpha   90.00
_cell.angle_beta   90.00
_cell.angle_gamma   90.00
#
_symmetry.space_group_name_H-M   'P 1'
#
loop_
_entity.id
_entity.type
_entity.pdbx_description
1 polymer ?
#
loop_
_entity_poly.entity_id
_entity_poly.type
_entity_poly.pdbx_seq_one_letter_code
_entity_poly.pdbx_strand_id
1 'polypeptide(L)'
;MVAKDDEAFHCVYQMEDASGIRGVRLAKELMAVAGRTLKQNMTTLGPRVLPISEKVLFATNMLARALLGSKKVAPYVPDFTTAFEHICIHTGGRAVLDTMEKALRLPQEYMEPSRAGLYRFGNVSSTSIWYVLAFIESYRGVRKGDKVWQLGFGSGFKCNSAVWVARRRSAAMHPAWENFDLQGMRDEFAAAEKEKAAYLAAKAAAAAKAQ
;
A
#
# COMPACT_ATOMS: atom_id res chain seq x y z
N MET A 1 16.76 -1.58 -3.12
CA MET A 1 16.65 -2.84 -3.90
C MET A 1 17.23 -3.94 -3.02
N VAL A 2 16.49 -5.01 -2.73
CA VAL A 2 16.93 -6.08 -1.81
C VAL A 2 17.51 -7.28 -2.58
N ALA A 3 18.08 -7.04 -3.77
CA ALA A 3 18.44 -8.08 -4.75
C ALA A 3 19.53 -9.09 -4.29
N LYS A 4 20.14 -8.88 -3.13
CA LYS A 4 21.12 -9.79 -2.50
C LYS A 4 20.57 -10.53 -1.27
N ASP A 5 19.27 -10.42 -1.00
CA ASP A 5 18.61 -11.05 0.14
C ASP A 5 17.86 -12.30 -0.36
N ASP A 6 18.32 -13.47 0.09
CA ASP A 6 17.79 -14.78 -0.32
C ASP A 6 16.31 -14.94 0.08
N GLU A 7 15.90 -14.38 1.21
CA GLU A 7 14.51 -14.38 1.66
C GLU A 7 13.64 -13.58 0.68
N ALA A 8 14.15 -12.42 0.23
CA ALA A 8 13.47 -11.60 -0.78
C ALA A 8 13.44 -12.25 -2.17
N PHE A 9 14.47 -13.00 -2.54
CA PHE A 9 14.53 -13.73 -3.80
C PHE A 9 13.52 -14.88 -3.83
N HIS A 10 13.40 -15.65 -2.75
CA HIS A 10 12.55 -16.84 -2.67
C HIS A 10 11.11 -16.57 -2.21
N CYS A 11 10.74 -15.32 -1.89
CA CYS A 11 9.42 -15.00 -1.37
C CYS A 11 8.29 -15.07 -2.41
N VAL A 12 8.60 -14.88 -3.70
CA VAL A 12 7.67 -15.06 -4.82
C VAL A 12 8.43 -15.79 -5.92
N TYR A 13 8.10 -17.06 -6.15
CA TYR A 13 8.83 -17.89 -7.10
C TYR A 13 7.88 -18.72 -7.95
N GLN A 14 8.11 -18.74 -9.26
CA GLN A 14 7.36 -19.60 -10.16
C GLN A 14 7.93 -21.02 -10.09
N MET A 15 7.09 -22.00 -9.80
CA MET A 15 7.50 -23.40 -9.66
C MET A 15 6.33 -24.35 -9.90
N GLU A 16 6.62 -25.62 -10.09
CA GLU A 16 5.62 -26.68 -10.20
C GLU A 16 5.26 -27.21 -8.81
N ASP A 17 3.96 -27.50 -8.61
CA ASP A 17 3.48 -28.16 -7.41
C ASP A 17 3.71 -29.68 -7.46
N ALA A 18 3.28 -30.40 -6.42
CA ALA A 18 3.44 -31.85 -6.33
C ALA A 18 2.69 -32.62 -7.44
N SER A 19 1.74 -31.97 -8.11
CA SER A 19 0.99 -32.52 -9.25
C SER A 19 1.56 -32.11 -10.61
N GLY A 20 2.73 -31.43 -10.63
CA GLY A 20 3.37 -30.94 -11.85
C GLY A 20 2.70 -29.71 -12.44
N ILE A 21 1.77 -29.07 -11.72
CA ILE A 21 1.07 -27.88 -12.20
C ILE A 21 1.93 -26.66 -11.90
N ARG A 22 2.24 -25.89 -12.95
CA ARG A 22 3.04 -24.68 -12.82
C ARG A 22 2.22 -23.56 -12.18
N GLY A 23 2.70 -23.06 -11.05
CA GLY A 23 2.09 -21.96 -10.31
C GLY A 23 3.12 -20.98 -9.76
N VAL A 24 2.66 -20.09 -8.87
CA VAL A 24 3.50 -19.14 -8.15
C VAL A 24 3.41 -19.44 -6.67
N ARG A 25 4.54 -19.79 -6.05
CA ARG A 25 4.65 -19.96 -4.61
C ARG A 25 4.88 -18.60 -3.95
N LEU A 26 4.07 -18.31 -2.93
CA LEU A 26 4.22 -17.15 -2.04
C LEU A 26 4.73 -17.65 -0.68
N ALA A 27 5.87 -17.15 -0.23
CA ALA A 27 6.42 -17.48 1.08
C ALA A 27 5.73 -16.68 2.20
N LYS A 28 5.79 -17.16 3.45
CA LYS A 28 5.15 -16.51 4.61
C LYS A 28 5.79 -15.16 4.94
N GLU A 29 7.06 -15.04 4.58
CA GLU A 29 7.98 -13.94 4.79
C GLU A 29 7.65 -12.75 3.88
N LEU A 30 6.81 -12.95 2.87
CA LEU A 30 6.46 -11.96 1.85
C LEU A 30 6.04 -10.61 2.45
N MET A 31 5.24 -10.61 3.51
CA MET A 31 4.78 -9.37 4.14
C MET A 31 5.92 -8.63 4.87
N ALA A 32 6.83 -9.37 5.52
CA ALA A 32 7.99 -8.79 6.19
C ALA A 32 8.98 -8.20 5.17
N VAL A 33 9.27 -8.94 4.10
CA VAL A 33 10.08 -8.45 2.98
C VAL A 33 9.42 -7.22 2.35
N ALA A 34 8.09 -7.20 2.22
CA ALA A 34 7.34 -6.06 1.71
C ALA A 34 7.53 -4.79 2.53
N GLY A 35 7.36 -4.89 3.84
CA GLY A 35 7.59 -3.77 4.76
C GLY A 35 9.03 -3.25 4.70
N ARG A 36 10.02 -4.15 4.68
CA ARG A 36 11.45 -3.78 4.57
C ARG A 36 11.73 -3.03 3.27
N THR A 37 11.24 -3.55 2.14
CA THR A 37 11.48 -2.97 0.82
C THR A 37 10.77 -1.63 0.64
N LEU A 38 9.54 -1.52 1.14
CA LEU A 38 8.80 -0.25 1.16
C LEU A 38 9.57 0.80 1.96
N LYS A 39 10.04 0.46 3.16
CA LYS A 39 10.81 1.38 4.00
C LYS A 39 12.05 1.92 3.28
N GLN A 40 12.81 1.06 2.61
CA GLN A 40 13.97 1.48 1.80
C GLN A 40 13.59 2.42 0.65
N ASN A 41 12.48 2.11 -0.03
CA ASN A 41 11.96 2.94 -1.11
C ASN A 41 11.53 4.32 -0.58
N MET A 42 10.83 4.37 0.55
CA MET A 42 10.44 5.62 1.23
C MET A 42 11.64 6.45 1.67
N THR A 43 12.68 5.84 2.27
CA THR A 43 13.88 6.59 2.68
C THR A 43 14.62 7.19 1.49
N THR A 44 14.48 6.58 0.31
CA THR A 44 15.07 7.09 -0.94
C THR A 44 14.21 8.19 -1.56
N LEU A 45 12.89 8.03 -1.56
CA LEU A 45 11.94 8.96 -2.17
C LEU A 45 11.70 10.20 -1.31
N GLY A 46 11.57 10.02 0.01
CA GLY A 46 11.20 11.05 0.98
C GLY A 46 12.00 12.36 0.85
N PRO A 47 13.34 12.32 0.83
CA PRO A 47 14.15 13.53 0.67
C PRO A 47 13.86 14.33 -0.61
N ARG A 48 13.35 13.69 -1.67
CA ARG A 48 13.06 14.33 -2.95
C ARG A 48 11.67 14.96 -3.02
N VAL A 49 10.70 14.42 -2.27
CA VAL A 49 9.28 14.77 -2.45
C VAL A 49 8.64 15.41 -1.23
N LEU A 50 9.12 15.09 -0.03
CA LEU A 50 8.52 15.59 1.20
C LEU A 50 8.83 17.08 1.41
N PRO A 51 7.90 17.82 2.03
CA PRO A 51 8.14 19.19 2.45
C PRO A 51 9.25 19.25 3.52
N ILE A 52 9.80 20.44 3.72
CA ILE A 52 10.89 20.67 4.69
C ILE A 52 10.45 20.32 6.12
N SER A 53 9.19 20.61 6.47
CA SER A 53 8.60 20.26 7.77
C SER A 53 8.74 18.77 8.09
N GLU A 54 8.30 17.90 7.19
CA GLU A 54 8.39 16.44 7.32
C GLU A 54 9.84 15.95 7.40
N LYS A 55 10.73 16.56 6.62
CA LYS A 55 12.17 16.25 6.65
C LYS A 55 12.80 16.57 8.01
N VAL A 56 12.46 17.73 8.58
CA VAL A 56 12.94 18.14 9.91
C VAL A 56 12.39 17.23 11.00
N LEU A 57 11.11 16.87 10.96
CA LEU A 57 10.51 15.94 11.92
C LEU A 57 11.19 14.57 11.87
N PHE A 58 11.47 14.05 10.68
CA PHE A 58 12.19 12.79 10.52
C PHE A 58 13.64 12.89 11.03
N ALA A 59 14.37 13.95 10.69
CA ALA A 59 15.75 14.15 11.11
C ALA A 59 15.86 14.30 12.64
N THR A 60 14.98 15.09 13.27
CA THR A 60 14.95 15.26 14.72
C THR A 60 14.59 13.96 15.44
N ASN A 61 13.62 13.17 14.92
CA ASN A 61 13.33 11.85 15.45
C ASN A 61 14.53 10.90 15.34
N MET A 62 15.25 10.94 14.21
CA MET A 62 16.45 10.11 14.00
C MET A 62 17.55 10.46 15.01
N LEU A 63 17.80 11.76 15.25
CA LEU A 63 18.75 12.25 16.26
C LEU A 63 18.29 11.87 17.68
N ALA A 64 17.03 12.10 18.02
CA ALA A 64 16.48 11.72 19.32
C ALA A 64 16.60 10.22 19.58
N ARG A 65 16.40 9.37 18.57
CA ARG A 65 16.58 7.92 18.68
C ARG A 65 18.04 7.52 18.85
N ALA A 66 18.97 8.24 18.21
CA ALA A 66 20.40 8.02 18.37
C ALA A 66 20.89 8.40 19.78
N LEU A 67 20.36 9.49 20.35
CA LEU A 67 20.77 10.01 21.67
C LEU A 67 20.04 9.34 22.85
N LEU A 68 18.71 9.17 22.77
CA LEU A 68 17.87 8.66 23.85
C LEU A 68 17.64 7.14 23.77
N GLY A 69 18.09 6.52 22.68
CA GLY A 69 17.94 5.08 22.42
C GLY A 69 16.65 4.72 21.70
N SER A 70 16.77 3.77 20.77
CA SER A 70 15.69 3.30 19.89
C SER A 70 14.50 2.64 20.59
N LYS A 71 14.68 2.21 21.85
CA LYS A 71 13.64 1.63 22.71
C LYS A 71 12.77 2.69 23.39
N LYS A 72 13.28 3.90 23.64
CA LYS A 72 12.57 4.96 24.36
C LYS A 72 11.76 5.87 23.43
N VAL A 73 12.24 6.06 22.20
CA VAL A 73 11.62 6.96 21.23
C VAL A 73 11.07 6.14 20.07
N ALA A 74 9.77 6.18 19.82
CA ALA A 74 9.16 5.47 18.69
C ALA A 74 9.69 6.02 17.34
N PRO A 75 9.84 5.16 16.31
CA PRO A 75 10.23 5.63 14.98
C PRO A 75 9.14 6.52 14.38
N TYR A 76 9.54 7.67 13.86
CA TYR A 76 8.64 8.54 13.11
C TYR A 76 8.53 8.05 11.66
N VAL A 77 7.28 7.96 11.19
CA VAL A 77 6.95 7.66 9.79
C VAL A 77 6.48 8.96 9.15
N PRO A 78 7.20 9.49 8.14
CA PRO A 78 6.81 10.72 7.46
C PRO A 78 5.45 10.59 6.80
N ASP A 79 4.70 11.68 6.80
CA ASP A 79 3.40 11.75 6.16
C ASP A 79 3.53 12.10 4.67
N PHE A 80 3.43 11.08 3.84
CA PHE A 80 3.51 11.23 2.38
C PHE A 80 2.24 11.86 1.77
N THR A 81 1.13 11.97 2.50
CA THR A 81 -0.06 12.69 2.03
C THR A 81 0.19 14.19 1.93
N THR A 82 1.18 14.72 2.66
CA THR A 82 1.63 16.11 2.53
C THR A 82 2.35 16.39 1.21
N ALA A 83 2.84 15.34 0.54
CA ALA A 83 3.59 15.43 -0.70
C ALA A 83 2.78 15.05 -1.94
N PHE A 84 1.65 14.34 -1.78
CA PHE A 84 0.90 13.79 -2.90
C PHE A 84 -0.60 13.91 -2.66
N GLU A 85 -1.29 14.50 -3.64
CA GLU A 85 -2.75 14.59 -3.66
C GLU A 85 -3.37 13.23 -4.00
N HIS A 86 -2.67 12.38 -4.75
CA HIS A 86 -3.16 11.06 -5.18
C HIS A 86 -2.09 9.99 -5.03
N ILE A 87 -2.48 8.80 -4.54
CA ILE A 87 -1.59 7.66 -4.39
C ILE A 87 -2.22 6.44 -5.07
N CYS A 88 -1.45 5.81 -5.95
CA CYS A 88 -1.82 4.60 -6.68
C CYS A 88 -0.96 3.43 -6.19
N ILE A 89 -1.54 2.54 -5.38
CA ILE A 89 -0.83 1.36 -4.87
C ILE A 89 -1.20 0.16 -5.74
N HIS A 90 -0.19 -0.57 -6.22
CA HIS A 90 -0.38 -1.79 -6.98
C HIS A 90 -1.26 -2.81 -6.22
N THR A 91 -2.25 -3.38 -6.91
CA THR A 91 -3.25 -4.30 -6.35
C THR A 91 -2.71 -5.73 -6.21
N GLY A 92 -1.58 -5.88 -5.52
CA GLY A 92 -0.91 -7.18 -5.35
C GLY A 92 -1.78 -8.22 -4.63
N GLY A 93 -2.61 -7.76 -3.70
CA GLY A 93 -3.55 -8.55 -2.90
C GLY A 93 -3.94 -7.83 -1.62
N ARG A 94 -4.97 -8.33 -0.90
CA ARG A 94 -5.49 -7.68 0.32
C ARG A 94 -4.41 -7.48 1.37
N ALA A 95 -3.65 -8.53 1.70
CA ALA A 95 -2.60 -8.45 2.72
C ALA A 95 -1.48 -7.45 2.36
N VAL A 96 -1.18 -7.30 1.06
CA VAL A 96 -0.21 -6.31 0.58
C VAL A 96 -0.75 -4.90 0.81
N LEU A 97 -2.00 -4.63 0.40
CA LEU A 97 -2.64 -3.33 0.63
C LEU A 97 -2.73 -2.98 2.12
N ASP A 98 -3.13 -3.92 2.97
CA ASP A 98 -3.20 -3.73 4.42
C ASP A 98 -1.82 -3.46 5.03
N THR A 99 -0.76 -4.09 4.51
CA THR A 99 0.62 -3.82 4.92
C THR A 99 1.05 -2.41 4.52
N MET A 100 0.72 -1.97 3.31
CA MET A 100 1.06 -0.63 2.83
C MET A 100 0.32 0.46 3.59
N GLU A 101 -0.98 0.29 3.82
CA GLU A 101 -1.80 1.21 4.61
C GLU A 101 -1.18 1.44 5.99
N LYS A 102 -0.82 0.36 6.69
CA LYS A 102 -0.20 0.43 8.03
C LYS A 102 1.20 1.05 7.98
N ALA A 103 2.03 0.64 7.03
CA ALA A 103 3.42 1.09 6.93
C ALA A 103 3.52 2.58 6.57
N LEU A 104 2.59 3.09 5.75
CA LEU A 104 2.53 4.49 5.33
C LEU A 104 1.58 5.34 6.18
N ARG A 105 0.81 4.73 7.08
CA ARG A 105 -0.24 5.37 7.89
C ARG A 105 -1.27 6.11 7.01
N LEU A 106 -1.62 5.50 5.87
CA LEU A 106 -2.52 6.13 4.92
C LEU A 106 -3.96 6.13 5.43
N PRO A 107 -4.68 7.25 5.30
CA PRO A 107 -6.12 7.26 5.53
C PRO A 107 -6.85 6.37 4.54
N GLN A 108 -8.02 5.86 4.92
CA GLN A 108 -8.83 4.96 4.08
C GLN A 108 -9.17 5.57 2.72
N GLU A 109 -9.34 6.90 2.65
CA GLU A 109 -9.58 7.58 1.39
C GLU A 109 -8.42 7.35 0.40
N TYR A 110 -7.15 7.38 0.81
CA TYR A 110 -6.03 7.12 -0.11
C TYR A 110 -5.96 5.63 -0.53
N MET A 111 -6.53 4.73 0.28
CA MET A 111 -6.56 3.30 0.00
C MET A 111 -7.71 2.87 -0.90
N GLU A 112 -8.85 3.58 -0.87
CA GLU A 112 -10.06 3.21 -1.60
C GLU A 112 -9.81 2.96 -3.10
N PRO A 113 -9.07 3.81 -3.86
CA PRO A 113 -8.83 3.54 -5.27
C PRO A 113 -8.11 2.20 -5.52
N SER A 114 -7.16 1.85 -4.66
CA SER A 114 -6.40 0.61 -4.76
C SER A 114 -7.25 -0.60 -4.33
N ARG A 115 -8.10 -0.45 -3.30
CA ARG A 115 -9.04 -1.47 -2.87
C ARG A 115 -10.14 -1.71 -3.91
N ALA A 116 -10.66 -0.66 -4.53
CA ALA A 116 -11.62 -0.75 -5.63
C ALA A 116 -11.02 -1.46 -6.84
N GLY A 117 -9.78 -1.12 -7.22
CA GLY A 117 -9.07 -1.81 -8.30
C GLY A 117 -8.92 -3.30 -8.02
N LEU A 118 -8.54 -3.66 -6.79
CA LEU A 118 -8.44 -5.05 -6.37
C LEU A 118 -9.81 -5.75 -6.34
N TYR A 119 -10.85 -5.07 -5.89
CA TYR A 119 -12.20 -5.61 -5.79
C TYR A 119 -12.79 -5.92 -7.16
N ARG A 120 -12.72 -4.97 -8.10
CA ARG A 120 -13.32 -5.09 -9.43
C ARG A 120 -12.51 -5.98 -10.37
N PHE A 121 -11.18 -5.85 -10.37
CA PHE A 121 -10.32 -6.47 -11.38
C PHE A 121 -9.35 -7.51 -10.82
N GLY A 122 -9.22 -7.60 -9.49
CA GLY A 122 -8.19 -8.41 -8.88
C GLY A 122 -6.77 -7.86 -9.09
N ASN A 123 -5.79 -8.76 -9.07
CA ASN A 123 -4.41 -8.47 -9.39
C ASN A 123 -4.17 -8.72 -10.89
N VAL A 124 -4.19 -7.65 -11.70
CA VAL A 124 -3.87 -7.68 -13.14
C VAL A 124 -2.40 -7.33 -13.41
N SER A 125 -1.52 -7.63 -12.46
CA SER A 125 -0.08 -7.41 -12.54
C SER A 125 0.27 -5.92 -12.71
N SER A 126 1.24 -5.58 -13.56
CA SER A 126 1.76 -4.22 -13.71
C SER A 126 0.69 -3.19 -14.09
N THR A 127 -0.38 -3.59 -14.78
CA THR A 127 -1.43 -2.67 -15.24
C THR A 127 -2.36 -2.22 -14.12
N SER A 128 -2.36 -2.90 -12.97
CA SER A 128 -3.21 -2.57 -11.81
C SER A 128 -3.12 -1.10 -11.42
N ILE A 129 -1.91 -0.51 -11.44
CA ILE A 129 -1.70 0.89 -11.01
C ILE A 129 -2.45 1.89 -11.90
N TRP A 130 -2.70 1.53 -13.17
CA TRP A 130 -3.40 2.37 -14.13
C TRP A 130 -4.91 2.31 -13.92
N TYR A 131 -5.46 1.15 -13.55
CA TYR A 131 -6.86 1.06 -13.13
C TYR A 131 -7.12 1.88 -11.86
N VAL A 132 -6.15 1.92 -10.94
CA VAL A 132 -6.21 2.77 -9.74
C VAL A 132 -6.20 4.26 -10.11
N LEU A 133 -5.34 4.68 -11.03
CA LEU A 133 -5.34 6.06 -11.52
C LEU A 133 -6.66 6.39 -12.24
N ALA A 134 -7.16 5.49 -13.09
CA ALA A 134 -8.43 5.67 -13.78
C ALA A 134 -9.61 5.79 -12.80
N PHE A 135 -9.57 5.10 -11.66
CA PHE A 135 -10.56 5.25 -10.59
C PHE A 135 -10.53 6.68 -10.03
N ILE A 136 -9.32 7.17 -9.72
CA ILE A 136 -9.13 8.52 -9.21
C ILE A 136 -9.67 9.53 -10.21
N GLU A 137 -9.31 9.41 -11.49
CA GLU A 137 -9.81 10.29 -12.55
C GLU A 137 -11.34 10.25 -12.68
N SER A 138 -11.95 9.07 -12.53
CA SER A 138 -13.40 8.88 -12.70
C SER A 138 -14.24 9.37 -11.52
N TYR A 139 -13.79 9.14 -10.28
CA TYR A 139 -14.60 9.35 -9.08
C TYR A 139 -14.15 10.52 -8.20
N ARG A 140 -12.90 10.97 -8.35
CA ARG A 140 -12.32 12.06 -7.53
C ARG A 140 -11.90 13.25 -8.36
N GLY A 141 -11.49 12.99 -9.60
CA GLY A 141 -10.82 13.94 -10.46
C GLY A 141 -9.38 14.21 -10.04
N VAL A 142 -8.59 14.65 -11.02
CA VAL A 142 -7.21 15.09 -10.88
C VAL A 142 -7.13 16.51 -11.44
N ARG A 143 -6.62 17.46 -10.68
CA ARG A 143 -6.45 18.85 -11.13
C ARG A 143 -5.08 19.04 -11.77
N LYS A 144 -4.96 20.06 -12.62
CA LYS A 144 -3.64 20.51 -13.08
C LYS A 144 -2.78 20.91 -11.88
N GLY A 145 -1.58 20.36 -11.79
CA GLY A 145 -0.64 20.58 -10.69
C GLY A 145 -0.68 19.51 -9.60
N ASP A 146 -1.75 18.71 -9.50
CA ASP A 146 -1.80 17.60 -8.54
C ASP A 146 -0.65 16.61 -8.82
N LYS A 147 -0.02 16.14 -7.76
CA LYS A 147 1.03 15.11 -7.79
C LYS A 147 0.42 13.74 -7.54
N VAL A 148 0.74 12.80 -8.42
CA VAL A 148 0.33 11.40 -8.32
C VAL A 148 1.54 10.54 -8.03
N TRP A 149 1.49 9.78 -6.93
CA TRP A 149 2.51 8.79 -6.62
C TRP A 149 2.03 7.38 -6.99
N GLN A 150 2.72 6.74 -7.92
CA GLN A 150 2.53 5.32 -8.21
C GLN A 150 3.55 4.49 -7.43
N LEU A 151 3.03 3.50 -6.70
CA LEU A 151 3.80 2.58 -5.86
C LEU A 151 3.56 1.14 -6.33
N GLY A 152 4.58 0.55 -6.97
CA GLY A 152 4.52 -0.79 -7.55
C GLY A 152 5.34 -1.81 -6.78
N PHE A 153 4.86 -3.06 -6.74
CA PHE A 153 5.56 -4.22 -6.18
C PHE A 153 5.70 -5.32 -7.23
N GLY A 154 6.79 -6.10 -7.18
CA GLY A 154 7.03 -7.20 -8.11
C GLY A 154 7.99 -8.26 -7.57
N SER A 155 8.15 -9.36 -8.30
CA SER A 155 8.97 -10.53 -7.93
C SER A 155 10.46 -10.23 -7.76
N GLY A 156 11.16 -11.07 -6.98
CA GLY A 156 12.47 -10.75 -6.37
C GLY A 156 12.37 -9.61 -5.36
N PHE A 157 11.19 -9.52 -4.73
CA PHE A 157 10.59 -8.38 -4.01
C PHE A 157 11.23 -7.01 -4.26
N LYS A 158 10.68 -6.31 -5.25
CA LYS A 158 11.06 -4.94 -5.59
C LYS A 158 9.92 -3.99 -5.25
N CYS A 159 10.26 -2.79 -4.77
CA CYS A 159 9.34 -1.68 -4.59
C CYS A 159 9.83 -0.54 -5.48
N ASN A 160 8.96 -0.06 -6.37
CA ASN A 160 9.27 1.01 -7.31
C ASN A 160 8.33 2.19 -7.09
N SER A 161 8.83 3.39 -7.34
CA SER A 161 8.05 4.62 -7.25
C SER A 161 8.18 5.46 -8.51
N ALA A 162 7.06 5.95 -9.00
CA ALA A 162 6.98 6.99 -10.03
C ALA A 162 6.15 8.16 -9.50
N VAL A 163 6.65 9.37 -9.70
CA VAL A 163 5.98 10.61 -9.30
C VAL A 163 5.63 11.38 -10.55
N TRP A 164 4.35 11.70 -10.68
CA TRP A 164 3.79 12.40 -11.82
C TRP A 164 3.21 13.74 -11.37
N VAL A 165 3.22 14.73 -12.25
CA VAL A 165 2.51 16.00 -12.07
C VAL A 165 1.47 16.12 -13.16
N ALA A 166 0.21 16.25 -12.79
CA ALA A 166 -0.88 16.40 -13.73
C ALA A 166 -0.75 17.70 -14.51
N ARG A 167 -0.65 17.60 -15.83
CA ARG A 167 -0.48 18.78 -16.72
C ARG A 167 -1.79 19.46 -17.08
N ARG A 168 -2.90 18.76 -16.91
CA ARG A 168 -4.27 19.21 -17.16
C ARG A 168 -5.21 18.64 -16.12
N ARG A 169 -6.41 19.20 -16.02
CA ARG A 169 -7.50 18.61 -15.24
C ARG A 169 -8.02 17.37 -15.97
N SER A 170 -8.31 16.30 -15.23
CA SER A 170 -8.97 15.08 -15.67
C SER A 170 -10.07 14.74 -14.68
N ALA A 171 -11.31 14.57 -15.15
CA ALA A 171 -12.45 14.16 -14.33
C ALA A 171 -13.39 13.26 -15.16
N ALA A 172 -12.84 12.62 -16.19
CA ALA A 172 -13.60 11.84 -17.14
C ALA A 172 -13.85 10.45 -16.57
N MET A 173 -15.09 9.96 -16.70
CA MET A 173 -15.40 8.56 -16.43
C MET A 173 -14.63 7.69 -17.42
N HIS A 174 -13.81 6.79 -16.90
CA HIS A 174 -13.06 5.85 -17.71
C HIS A 174 -13.92 4.62 -18.01
N PRO A 175 -13.93 4.06 -19.23
CA PRO A 175 -14.77 2.92 -19.60
C PRO A 175 -14.64 1.70 -18.67
N ALA A 176 -13.44 1.45 -18.15
CA ALA A 176 -13.20 0.39 -17.16
C ALA A 176 -14.06 0.52 -15.90
N TRP A 177 -14.45 1.73 -15.52
CA TRP A 177 -15.20 2.05 -14.31
C TRP A 177 -16.69 2.31 -14.55
N GLU A 178 -17.15 2.23 -15.80
CA GLU A 178 -18.57 2.29 -16.10
C GLU A 178 -19.33 1.17 -15.38
N ASN A 179 -20.52 1.51 -14.86
CA ASN A 179 -21.40 0.60 -14.13
C ASN A 179 -20.76 -0.07 -12.90
N PHE A 180 -19.69 0.49 -12.35
CA PHE A 180 -19.15 0.01 -11.08
C PHE A 180 -19.99 0.51 -9.91
N ASP A 181 -20.54 -0.44 -9.14
CA ASP A 181 -21.28 -0.14 -7.92
C ASP A 181 -20.33 0.19 -6.77
N LEU A 182 -19.91 1.45 -6.72
CA LEU A 182 -19.02 1.96 -5.68
C LEU A 182 -19.66 1.89 -4.29
N GLN A 183 -20.98 2.11 -4.20
CA GLN A 183 -21.66 2.09 -2.90
C GLN A 183 -21.79 0.66 -2.39
N GLY A 184 -22.16 -0.30 -3.25
CA GLY A 184 -22.18 -1.72 -2.90
C GLY A 184 -20.83 -2.21 -2.38
N MET A 185 -19.72 -1.86 -3.04
CA MET A 185 -18.38 -2.19 -2.53
C MET A 185 -18.13 -1.60 -1.13
N ARG A 186 -18.50 -0.33 -0.90
CA ARG A 186 -18.33 0.32 0.41
C ARG A 186 -19.15 -0.37 1.49
N ASP A 187 -20.39 -0.75 1.17
CA ASP A 187 -21.29 -1.43 2.10
C ASP A 187 -20.76 -2.84 2.45
N GLU A 188 -20.26 -3.59 1.46
CA GLU A 188 -19.60 -4.88 1.68
C GLU A 188 -18.35 -4.75 2.55
N PHE A 189 -17.52 -3.73 2.32
CA PHE A 189 -16.34 -3.49 3.16
C PHE A 189 -16.71 -3.10 4.58
N ALA A 190 -17.73 -2.26 4.76
CA ALA A 190 -18.22 -1.89 6.08
C ALA A 190 -18.78 -3.10 6.84
N ALA A 191 -19.53 -3.97 6.15
CA ALA A 191 -20.03 -5.21 6.72
C ALA A 191 -18.89 -6.15 7.14
N ALA A 192 -17.89 -6.33 6.27
CA ALA A 192 -16.73 -7.18 6.55
C ALA A 192 -15.89 -6.67 7.72
N GLU A 193 -15.70 -5.35 7.85
CA GLU A 193 -14.98 -4.77 9.00
C GLU A 193 -15.78 -4.91 10.30
N LYS A 194 -17.11 -4.78 10.25
CA LYS A 194 -17.98 -5.05 11.41
C LYS A 194 -17.90 -6.52 11.85
N GLU A 195 -17.95 -7.45 10.90
CA GLU A 195 -17.80 -8.89 11.17
C GLU A 195 -16.44 -9.21 11.79
N LYS A 196 -15.37 -8.69 11.20
CA LYS A 196 -14.01 -8.84 11.72
C LYS A 196 -13.85 -8.26 13.13
N ALA A 197 -14.42 -7.09 13.39
CA ALA A 197 -14.40 -6.49 14.73
C ALA A 197 -15.14 -7.36 15.76
N ALA A 198 -16.31 -7.88 15.39
CA ALA A 198 -17.07 -8.80 16.25
C ALA A 198 -16.29 -10.09 16.54
N TYR A 199 -15.67 -10.69 15.51
CA TYR A 199 -14.81 -11.86 15.67
C TYR A 199 -13.64 -11.61 16.63
N LEU A 200 -12.94 -10.48 16.48
CA LEU A 200 -11.80 -10.13 17.34
C LEU A 200 -12.25 -9.87 18.79
N ALA A 201 -13.39 -9.20 18.99
CA ALA A 201 -13.97 -8.98 20.31
C ALA A 201 -14.37 -10.30 20.99
N ALA A 202 -15.01 -11.21 20.25
CA ALA A 202 -15.37 -12.54 20.76
C ALA A 202 -14.11 -13.36 21.14
N LYS A 203 -13.08 -13.32 20.30
CA LYS A 203 -11.80 -14.00 20.58
C LYS A 203 -11.10 -13.42 21.82
N ALA A 204 -11.10 -12.10 21.99
CA ALA A 204 -10.53 -11.46 23.17
C ALA A 204 -11.31 -11.81 24.45
N ALA A 205 -12.65 -11.83 24.38
CA ALA A 205 -13.50 -12.24 25.50
C ALA A 205 -13.30 -13.72 25.88
N ALA A 206 -13.11 -14.60 24.89
CA ALA A 206 -12.79 -16.02 25.15
C ALA A 206 -11.42 -16.19 25.80
N ALA A 207 -10.40 -15.46 25.34
CA ALA A 207 -9.07 -15.50 25.93
C ALA A 207 -9.04 -14.98 27.38
N ALA A 208 -9.83 -13.95 27.69
CA ALA A 208 -9.95 -13.39 29.04
C ALA A 208 -10.70 -14.32 30.02
N LYS A 209 -11.59 -15.19 29.53
CA LYS A 209 -12.28 -16.21 30.34
C LYS A 209 -11.43 -17.47 30.61
N ALA A 210 -10.34 -17.63 29.86
CA ALA A 210 -9.42 -18.76 29.99
C ALA A 210 -8.20 -18.45 30.88
N GLN A 211 -8.14 -17.24 31.46
CA GLN A 211 -7.16 -16.78 32.44
C GLN A 211 -7.81 -16.67 33.81
#